data_AF-A0A3M1V8K6-F1
#
_entry.id   AF-A0A3M1V8K6-F1
#
_cell.length_a   1.000
_cell.length_b   1.000
_cell.length_c   1.000
_cell.angle_alpha   90.00
_cell.angle_beta   90.00
_cell.angle_gamma   90.00
#
_symmetry.space_group_name_H-M   'P 1'
#
loop_
_entity.id
_entity.type
_entity.pdbx_description
1 polymer ?
#
loop_
_entity_poly.entity_id
_entity_poly.type
_entity_poly.pdbx_seq_one_letter_code
_entity_poly.pdbx_strand_id
1 'polypeptide(L)'
;MSQLRWLLVVCGLFLAACQSDGVRPEGAGSEDATGQLGAVRPGPSPADVYVQLGTAYLADGKLTEALKNARKAVMADPRLPAAFTLLGIVHQRLGQTGPAGEAFRKAVQLGPHDPYALNAMGTYLCGEGQYDEADAYFRRALENPLYQTPWVALYNAGSCAEKAGRMTQAETDYRAALRKNPRFAPALLRMAHISFDQDKFLSARAYLERYAAVAPHTADSLWLGVRTEKQLGDMDQMANYAIKLRARFPDSEQARFLGSARQ
;
A
#
# COMPACT_ATOMS: atom_id res chain seq x y z
N MET A 1 67.30 47.58 14.31
CA MET A 1 67.66 47.10 15.67
C MET A 1 67.59 45.59 15.63
N SER A 2 68.72 44.91 15.36
CA SER A 2 69.57 44.25 16.38
C SER A 2 68.85 43.02 16.97
N GLN A 3 69.25 41.75 16.84
CA GLN A 3 70.50 41.01 16.50
C GLN A 3 70.06 39.60 16.03
N LEU A 4 70.59 38.95 15.00
CA LEU A 4 71.90 38.25 14.89
C LEU A 4 72.17 37.20 15.98
N ARG A 5 72.15 35.90 15.60
CA ARG A 5 73.23 34.95 15.93
C ARG A 5 73.12 33.64 15.15
N TRP A 6 74.06 33.49 14.22
CA TRP A 6 74.54 32.25 13.61
C TRP A 6 75.59 31.57 14.51
N LEU A 7 75.75 30.24 14.41
CA LEU A 7 76.95 29.41 14.68
C LEU A 7 76.57 27.94 14.33
N LEU A 8 76.91 27.37 13.17
CA LEU A 8 78.14 26.62 12.80
C LEU A 8 78.51 25.49 13.79
N VAL A 9 78.18 24.22 13.49
CA VAL A 9 78.98 23.16 12.79
C VAL A 9 80.17 22.63 13.61
N VAL A 10 80.12 21.33 14.00
CA VAL A 10 81.22 20.31 14.04
C VAL A 10 80.55 18.93 14.17
N CYS A 11 80.49 18.08 13.14
CA CYS A 11 81.47 17.04 12.72
C CYS A 11 81.74 15.95 13.77
N GLY A 12 81.20 14.74 13.53
CA GLY A 12 81.42 13.55 14.36
C GLY A 12 81.07 12.27 13.59
N LEU A 13 81.94 11.90 12.66
CA LEU A 13 81.99 10.59 12.01
C LEU A 13 82.30 9.51 13.06
N PHE A 14 81.40 8.54 13.23
CA PHE A 14 81.80 7.19 13.65
C PHE A 14 81.12 6.19 12.71
N LEU A 15 81.94 5.66 11.80
CA LEU A 15 81.70 4.42 11.08
C LEU A 15 82.03 3.27 12.03
N ALA A 16 81.05 2.43 12.34
CA ALA A 16 81.28 1.05 12.72
C ALA A 16 80.28 0.16 11.98
N ALA A 17 80.85 -0.84 11.32
CA ALA A 17 80.23 -1.69 10.33
C ALA A 17 79.34 -2.78 10.96
N CYS A 18 78.34 -3.16 10.15
CA CYS A 18 77.64 -4.44 10.01
C CYS A 18 77.67 -5.46 11.17
N GLN A 19 76.47 -5.90 11.57
CA GLN A 19 76.07 -7.27 11.25
C GLN A 19 74.55 -7.41 11.13
N SER A 20 74.18 -8.09 10.06
CA SER A 20 72.87 -8.57 9.69
C SER A 20 72.42 -9.69 10.62
N ASP A 21 71.19 -9.63 11.11
CA ASP A 21 70.36 -10.82 11.23
C ASP A 21 68.93 -10.46 10.85
N GLY A 22 68.48 -11.11 9.79
CA GLY A 22 67.15 -10.94 9.24
C GLY A 22 66.11 -11.62 10.10
N VAL A 23 65.13 -10.84 10.54
CA VAL A 23 63.83 -11.37 10.97
C VAL A 23 62.76 -10.63 10.16
N ARG A 24 62.16 -11.33 9.20
CA ARG A 24 60.91 -10.94 8.55
C ARG A 24 59.78 -11.00 9.57
N PRO A 25 58.88 -10.01 9.58
CA PRO A 25 57.46 -10.28 9.72
C PRO A 25 56.74 -9.81 8.46
N GLU A 26 56.27 -10.78 7.67
CA GLU A 26 55.10 -10.58 6.81
C GLU A 26 53.88 -10.41 7.73
N GLY A 27 53.07 -9.39 7.46
CA GLY A 27 51.82 -9.17 8.20
C GLY A 27 51.35 -7.73 8.21
N ALA A 28 51.25 -7.10 7.04
CA ALA A 28 50.49 -5.86 6.89
C ALA A 28 48.99 -6.18 6.98
N GLY A 29 48.46 -6.20 8.20
CA GLY A 29 47.02 -6.07 8.46
C GLY A 29 46.74 -4.64 8.85
N SER A 30 46.55 -3.76 7.86
CA SER A 30 46.15 -2.37 8.11
C SER A 30 44.75 -2.34 8.68
N GLU A 31 44.66 -1.89 9.94
CA GLU A 31 43.41 -1.55 10.62
C GLU A 31 42.61 -0.52 9.82
N ASP A 32 41.31 -0.80 9.73
CA ASP A 32 40.28 0.01 9.11
C ASP A 32 40.26 1.44 9.64
N ALA A 33 40.58 2.40 8.77
CA ALA A 33 40.39 3.83 9.01
C ALA A 33 39.61 4.53 7.88
N THR A 34 38.81 3.79 7.12
CA THR A 34 37.73 4.38 6.32
C THR A 34 36.40 4.02 6.94
N GLY A 35 36.02 4.78 7.97
CA GLY A 35 34.63 4.90 8.36
C GLY A 35 33.80 5.11 7.09
N GLN A 36 32.89 4.17 6.82
CA GLN A 36 31.93 4.24 5.72
C GLN A 36 30.99 5.42 5.96
N LEU A 37 31.51 6.61 5.70
CA LEU A 37 30.75 7.83 5.52
C LEU A 37 29.90 7.64 4.27
N GLY A 38 28.60 7.52 4.49
CA GLY A 38 27.60 7.52 3.42
C GLY A 38 27.50 6.20 2.68
N ALA A 39 26.83 5.21 3.31
CA ALA A 39 26.11 4.23 2.51
C ALA A 39 25.15 5.02 1.61
N VAL A 40 25.51 5.15 0.33
CA VAL A 40 24.63 5.63 -0.72
C VAL A 40 23.35 4.81 -0.57
N ARG A 41 22.21 5.45 -0.33
CA ARG A 41 20.91 4.76 -0.38
C ARG A 41 20.89 4.03 -1.71
N PRO A 42 20.93 2.68 -1.73
CA PRO A 42 20.87 1.99 -3.01
C PRO A 42 19.55 2.42 -3.63
N GLY A 43 19.62 2.90 -4.88
CA GLY A 43 18.42 3.16 -5.66
C GLY A 43 17.54 1.91 -5.71
N PRO A 44 16.27 2.04 -6.16
CA PRO A 44 15.39 0.88 -6.28
C PRO A 44 16.08 -0.23 -7.08
N SER A 45 16.02 -1.46 -6.57
CA SER A 45 16.60 -2.60 -7.28
C SER A 45 15.87 -2.79 -8.63
N PRO A 46 16.47 -3.51 -9.59
CA PRO A 46 15.77 -3.85 -10.83
C PRO A 46 14.41 -4.52 -10.59
N ALA A 47 14.29 -5.35 -9.55
CA ALA A 47 13.04 -5.97 -9.16
C ALA A 47 12.00 -4.95 -8.68
N ASP A 48 12.41 -3.98 -7.84
CA ASP A 48 11.53 -2.89 -7.38
C ASP A 48 11.01 -2.06 -8.55
N VAL A 49 11.86 -1.76 -9.53
CA VAL A 49 11.46 -1.03 -10.75
C VAL A 49 10.41 -1.81 -11.53
N TYR A 50 10.59 -3.12 -11.70
CA TYR A 50 9.59 -3.95 -12.38
C TYR A 50 8.28 -4.07 -11.58
N VAL A 51 8.34 -4.11 -10.24
CA VAL A 51 7.14 -4.05 -9.40
C VAL A 51 6.39 -2.73 -9.61
N GLN A 52 7.10 -1.60 -9.61
CA GLN A 52 6.49 -0.28 -9.83
C GLN A 52 5.85 -0.17 -11.21
N LEU A 53 6.56 -0.57 -12.28
CA LEU A 53 6.03 -0.57 -13.64
C LEU A 53 4.82 -1.50 -13.78
N GLY A 54 4.91 -2.72 -13.26
CA GLY A 54 3.81 -3.67 -13.34
C GLY A 54 2.58 -3.23 -12.55
N THR A 55 2.78 -2.56 -11.41
CA THR A 55 1.69 -1.94 -10.63
C THR A 55 1.03 -0.80 -11.40
N ALA A 56 1.82 0.03 -12.10
CA ALA A 56 1.29 1.10 -12.94
C ALA A 56 0.48 0.55 -14.13
N TYR A 57 1.00 -0.46 -14.84
CA TYR A 57 0.26 -1.13 -15.91
C TYR A 57 -1.01 -1.81 -15.43
N LEU A 58 -0.99 -2.39 -14.22
CA LEU A 58 -2.15 -2.97 -13.58
C LEU A 58 -3.23 -1.91 -13.29
N ALA A 59 -2.84 -0.73 -12.77
CA ALA A 59 -3.75 0.38 -12.53
C ALA A 59 -4.40 0.91 -13.82
N ASP A 60 -3.65 0.90 -14.92
CA ASP A 60 -4.12 1.23 -16.27
C ASP A 60 -4.99 0.14 -16.92
N GLY A 61 -5.16 -1.03 -16.27
CA GLY A 61 -5.89 -2.18 -16.83
C GLY A 61 -5.13 -2.94 -17.93
N LYS A 62 -3.85 -2.62 -18.17
CA LYS A 62 -2.99 -3.27 -19.18
C LYS A 62 -2.42 -4.58 -18.64
N LEU A 63 -3.28 -5.59 -18.47
CA LEU A 63 -2.96 -6.84 -17.77
C LEU A 63 -1.78 -7.62 -18.39
N THR A 64 -1.62 -7.60 -19.72
CA THR A 64 -0.50 -8.27 -20.40
C THR A 64 0.86 -7.67 -20.01
N GLU A 65 0.96 -6.34 -20.02
CA GLU A 65 2.21 -5.65 -19.62
C GLU A 65 2.45 -5.75 -18.11
N ALA A 66 1.39 -5.73 -17.31
CA ALA A 66 1.49 -5.98 -15.88
C ALA A 66 2.06 -7.39 -15.60
N LEU A 67 1.58 -8.42 -16.30
CA LEU A 67 2.06 -9.80 -16.13
C LEU A 67 3.52 -9.94 -16.55
N LYS A 68 3.91 -9.32 -17.67
CA LYS A 68 5.30 -9.30 -18.14
C LYS A 68 6.24 -8.68 -17.12
N ASN A 69 5.86 -7.54 -16.53
CA ASN A 69 6.67 -6.88 -15.51
C ASN A 69 6.68 -7.66 -14.18
N ALA A 70 5.56 -8.26 -13.77
CA ALA A 70 5.51 -9.12 -12.59
C ALA A 70 6.48 -10.32 -12.72
N ARG A 71 6.50 -10.98 -13.89
CA ARG A 71 7.46 -12.06 -14.18
C ARG A 71 8.91 -11.58 -14.17
N LYS A 72 9.19 -10.41 -14.75
CA LYS A 72 10.53 -9.80 -14.71
C LYS A 72 10.96 -9.46 -13.29
N ALA A 73 10.05 -8.98 -12.43
CA ALA A 73 10.34 -8.72 -11.03
C ALA A 73 10.74 -10.00 -10.30
N VAL A 74 9.98 -11.10 -10.48
CA VAL A 74 10.30 -12.41 -9.89
C VAL A 74 11.62 -12.97 -10.41
N MET A 75 11.94 -12.80 -11.70
CA MET A 75 13.24 -13.22 -12.25
C MET A 75 14.40 -12.39 -11.70
N ALA A 76 14.20 -11.08 -11.50
CA ALA A 76 15.22 -10.18 -11.01
C ALA A 76 15.51 -10.39 -9.51
N ASP A 77 14.49 -10.67 -8.70
CA ASP A 77 14.64 -11.10 -7.32
C ASP A 77 13.59 -12.17 -6.93
N PRO A 78 13.99 -13.45 -6.92
CA PRO A 78 13.11 -14.56 -6.52
C PRO A 78 12.75 -14.60 -5.03
N ARG A 79 13.27 -13.66 -4.22
CA ARG A 79 12.98 -13.57 -2.79
C ARG A 79 12.19 -12.33 -2.41
N LEU A 80 11.81 -11.47 -3.36
CA LEU A 80 11.05 -10.25 -3.11
C LEU A 80 9.54 -10.55 -2.95
N PRO A 81 8.94 -10.39 -1.75
CA PRO A 81 7.51 -10.68 -1.54
C PRO A 81 6.59 -9.80 -2.41
N ALA A 82 6.98 -8.55 -2.65
CA ALA A 82 6.23 -7.61 -3.47
C ALA A 82 6.09 -8.08 -4.93
N ALA A 83 7.11 -8.74 -5.49
CA ALA A 83 7.07 -9.29 -6.85
C ALA A 83 6.02 -10.39 -6.99
N PHE A 84 5.98 -11.32 -6.03
CA PHE A 84 4.98 -12.38 -5.98
C PHE A 84 3.58 -11.85 -5.65
N THR A 85 3.47 -10.82 -4.81
CA THR A 85 2.19 -10.15 -4.53
C THR A 85 1.61 -9.54 -5.81
N LEU A 86 2.42 -8.79 -6.58
CA LEU A 86 2.00 -8.25 -7.88
C LEU A 86 1.60 -9.37 -8.85
N LEU A 87 2.42 -10.43 -8.96
CA LEU A 87 2.13 -11.57 -9.82
C LEU A 87 0.78 -12.23 -9.47
N GLY A 88 0.50 -12.41 -8.18
CA GLY A 88 -0.77 -12.94 -7.69
C GLY A 88 -1.97 -12.06 -8.08
N ILE A 89 -1.86 -10.75 -7.88
CA ILE A 89 -2.92 -9.79 -8.25
C ILE A 89 -3.18 -9.82 -9.75
N VAL A 90 -2.13 -9.86 -10.57
CA VAL A 90 -2.28 -9.91 -12.03
C VAL A 90 -2.95 -11.20 -12.47
N HIS A 91 -2.55 -12.36 -11.93
CA HIS A 91 -3.21 -13.64 -12.21
C HIS A 91 -4.69 -13.62 -11.81
N GLN A 92 -5.01 -13.06 -10.64
CA GLN A 92 -6.39 -12.94 -10.18
C GLN A 92 -7.24 -12.06 -11.13
N ARG A 93 -6.69 -10.95 -11.61
CA ARG A 93 -7.36 -10.09 -12.61
C ARG A 93 -7.57 -10.76 -13.97
N LEU A 94 -6.72 -11.74 -14.30
CA LEU A 94 -6.86 -12.58 -15.50
C LEU A 94 -7.81 -13.77 -15.29
N GLY A 95 -8.44 -13.92 -14.11
CA GLY A 95 -9.29 -15.06 -13.77
C GLY A 95 -8.53 -16.36 -13.51
N GLN A 96 -7.21 -16.28 -13.30
CA GLN A 96 -6.33 -17.43 -13.10
C GLN A 96 -6.16 -17.70 -11.59
N THR A 97 -7.21 -18.22 -10.97
CA THR A 97 -7.31 -18.39 -9.51
C THR A 97 -6.21 -19.27 -8.91
N GLY A 98 -5.87 -20.41 -9.54
CA GLY A 98 -4.81 -21.31 -9.07
C GLY A 98 -3.43 -20.64 -9.03
N PRO A 99 -2.94 -20.12 -10.17
CA PRO A 99 -1.68 -19.35 -10.22
C PRO A 99 -1.65 -18.15 -9.27
N ALA A 100 -2.78 -17.47 -9.07
CA ALA A 100 -2.87 -16.38 -8.11
C ALA A 100 -2.60 -16.85 -6.67
N GLY A 101 -3.26 -17.93 -6.25
CA GLY A 101 -3.07 -18.50 -4.91
C GLY A 101 -1.65 -19.04 -4.66
N GLU A 102 -1.00 -19.60 -5.67
CA GLU A 102 0.41 -19.99 -5.58
C GLU A 102 1.33 -18.78 -5.35
N ALA A 103 1.13 -17.71 -6.12
CA ALA A 103 1.92 -16.50 -5.99
C ALA A 103 1.72 -15.81 -4.63
N PHE A 104 0.47 -15.69 -4.14
CA PHE A 104 0.21 -15.12 -2.81
C PHE A 104 0.80 -15.95 -1.67
N ARG A 105 0.67 -17.28 -1.71
CA ARG A 105 1.34 -18.17 -0.74
C ARG A 105 2.85 -17.99 -0.76
N LYS A 106 3.45 -17.84 -1.95
CA LYS A 106 4.88 -17.60 -2.08
C LYS A 106 5.29 -16.25 -1.50
N ALA A 107 4.50 -15.19 -1.72
CA ALA A 107 4.73 -13.88 -1.12
C ALA A 107 4.74 -13.95 0.41
N VAL A 108 3.74 -14.60 1.01
CA VAL A 108 3.67 -14.81 2.48
C VAL A 108 4.82 -15.68 2.98
N GLN A 109 5.23 -16.72 2.24
CA GLN A 109 6.37 -17.55 2.63
C GLN A 109 7.68 -16.74 2.70
N LEU A 110 7.89 -15.84 1.74
CA LEU A 110 9.09 -15.00 1.67
C LEU A 110 9.03 -13.83 2.67
N GLY A 111 7.84 -13.32 2.97
CA GLY A 111 7.59 -12.24 3.93
C GLY A 111 6.50 -12.60 4.93
N PRO A 112 6.75 -13.49 5.92
CA PRO A 112 5.72 -13.96 6.85
C PRO A 112 5.16 -12.86 7.78
N HIS A 113 5.88 -11.73 7.88
CA HIS A 113 5.50 -10.54 8.63
C HIS A 113 5.37 -9.30 7.72
N ASP A 114 5.41 -9.47 6.40
CA ASP A 114 5.16 -8.39 5.45
C ASP A 114 3.65 -8.09 5.44
N PRO A 115 3.22 -6.91 5.94
CA PRO A 115 1.80 -6.60 6.04
C PRO A 115 1.13 -6.49 4.66
N TYR A 116 1.88 -6.16 3.59
CA TYR A 116 1.33 -6.07 2.25
C TYR A 116 1.03 -7.46 1.67
N ALA A 117 1.95 -8.41 1.84
CA ALA A 117 1.76 -9.80 1.43
C ALA A 117 0.61 -10.47 2.21
N LEU A 118 0.56 -10.26 3.53
CA LEU A 118 -0.52 -10.76 4.39
C LEU A 118 -1.88 -10.18 4.00
N ASN A 119 -1.98 -8.86 3.81
CA ASN A 119 -3.22 -8.22 3.35
C ASN A 119 -3.65 -8.73 1.96
N ALA A 120 -2.70 -8.95 1.04
CA ALA A 120 -3.00 -9.49 -0.29
C ALA A 120 -3.54 -10.92 -0.22
N MET A 121 -2.93 -11.78 0.61
CA MET A 121 -3.42 -13.14 0.85
C MET A 121 -4.82 -13.14 1.46
N GLY A 122 -5.08 -12.30 2.47
CA GLY A 122 -6.42 -12.14 3.05
C GLY A 122 -7.45 -11.71 2.00
N THR A 123 -7.08 -10.79 1.11
CA THR A 123 -7.96 -10.31 0.03
C THR A 123 -8.28 -11.43 -0.97
N TYR A 124 -7.27 -12.25 -1.32
CA TYR A 124 -7.45 -13.40 -2.18
C TYR A 124 -8.40 -14.43 -1.57
N LEU A 125 -8.12 -14.88 -0.35
CA LEU A 125 -8.96 -15.84 0.40
C LEU A 125 -10.40 -15.37 0.53
N CYS A 126 -10.59 -14.07 0.76
CA CYS A 126 -11.92 -13.48 0.82
C CYS A 126 -12.68 -13.58 -0.51
N GLY A 127 -11.97 -13.44 -1.64
CA GLY A 127 -12.53 -13.65 -2.98
C GLY A 127 -12.96 -15.09 -3.21
N GLU A 128 -12.24 -16.05 -2.62
CA GLU A 128 -12.55 -17.49 -2.67
C GLU A 128 -13.60 -17.93 -1.63
N GLY A 129 -14.17 -17.00 -0.86
CA GLY A 129 -15.18 -17.30 0.16
C GLY A 129 -14.62 -17.85 1.48
N GLN A 130 -13.29 -17.89 1.65
CA GLN A 130 -12.62 -18.36 2.86
C GLN A 130 -12.51 -17.23 3.89
N TYR A 131 -13.67 -16.78 4.39
CA TYR A 131 -13.77 -15.52 5.15
C TYR A 131 -13.04 -15.52 6.50
N ASP A 132 -13.01 -16.64 7.21
CA ASP A 132 -12.36 -16.70 8.53
C ASP A 132 -10.83 -16.74 8.41
N GLU A 133 -10.33 -17.49 7.42
CA GLU A 133 -8.90 -17.49 7.10
C GLU A 133 -8.45 -16.11 6.61
N ALA A 134 -9.26 -15.46 5.77
CA ALA A 134 -9.02 -14.10 5.32
C ALA A 134 -8.88 -13.10 6.48
N ASP A 135 -9.79 -13.13 7.46
CA ASP A 135 -9.71 -12.25 8.64
C ASP A 135 -8.42 -12.49 9.42
N ALA A 136 -8.01 -13.75 9.64
CA ALA A 136 -6.75 -14.05 10.32
C ALA A 136 -5.53 -13.41 9.63
N TYR A 137 -5.48 -13.42 8.30
CA TYR A 137 -4.42 -12.73 7.55
C TYR A 137 -4.48 -11.21 7.67
N PHE A 138 -5.67 -10.61 7.64
CA PHE A 138 -5.82 -9.17 7.87
C PHE A 138 -5.38 -8.76 9.28
N ARG A 139 -5.76 -9.52 10.32
CA ARG A 139 -5.34 -9.25 11.70
C ARG A 139 -3.82 -9.34 11.84
N ARG A 140 -3.18 -10.36 11.27
CA ARG A 140 -1.72 -10.49 11.23
C ARG A 140 -1.04 -9.32 10.51
N ALA A 141 -1.60 -8.83 9.40
CA ALA A 141 -1.05 -7.65 8.73
C ALA A 141 -1.06 -6.41 9.63
N LEU A 142 -2.06 -6.29 10.51
CA LEU A 142 -2.24 -5.15 11.43
C LEU A 142 -1.37 -5.24 12.69
N GLU A 143 -0.74 -6.38 12.96
CA GLU A 143 0.24 -6.52 14.06
C GLU A 143 1.54 -5.75 13.78
N ASN A 144 1.85 -5.46 12.51
CA ASN A 144 3.06 -4.74 12.14
C ASN A 144 2.90 -3.22 12.38
N PRO A 145 3.61 -2.61 13.35
CA PRO A 145 3.47 -1.20 13.67
C PRO A 145 4.03 -0.26 12.58
N LEU A 146 4.85 -0.78 11.65
CA LEU A 146 5.44 -0.04 10.54
C LEU A 146 4.61 -0.14 9.26
N TYR A 147 3.46 -0.82 9.30
CA TYR A 147 2.57 -0.88 8.15
C TYR A 147 2.07 0.54 7.81
N GLN A 148 2.39 1.03 6.60
CA GLN A 148 2.10 2.41 6.21
C GLN A 148 0.64 2.65 5.85
N THR A 149 -0.10 1.59 5.48
CA THR A 149 -1.49 1.69 5.00
C THR A 149 -2.47 0.77 5.76
N PRO A 150 -2.47 0.77 7.11
CA PRO A 150 -3.28 -0.17 7.91
C PRO A 150 -4.78 0.04 7.71
N TRP A 151 -5.21 1.24 7.32
CA TRP A 151 -6.62 1.50 6.97
C TRP A 151 -7.08 0.70 5.75
N VAL A 152 -6.17 0.30 4.85
CA VAL A 152 -6.52 -0.55 3.70
C VAL A 152 -6.82 -1.98 4.15
N ALA A 153 -5.98 -2.57 5.01
CA ALA A 153 -6.28 -3.89 5.56
C ALA A 153 -7.54 -3.90 6.43
N LEU A 154 -7.77 -2.86 7.23
CA LEU A 154 -9.01 -2.71 7.99
C LEU A 154 -10.24 -2.60 7.07
N TYR A 155 -10.15 -1.82 5.99
CA TYR A 155 -11.23 -1.76 5.02
C TYR A 155 -11.46 -3.09 4.31
N ASN A 156 -10.40 -3.81 3.93
CA ASN A 156 -10.51 -5.11 3.29
C ASN A 156 -11.12 -6.15 4.25
N ALA A 157 -10.73 -6.14 5.53
CA ALA A 157 -11.35 -6.97 6.57
C ALA A 157 -12.85 -6.65 6.71
N GLY A 158 -13.22 -5.37 6.78
CA GLY A 158 -14.61 -4.96 6.85
C GLY A 158 -15.43 -5.37 5.63
N SER A 159 -14.87 -5.21 4.42
CA SER A 159 -15.49 -5.67 3.18
C SER A 159 -15.63 -7.19 3.12
N CYS A 160 -14.67 -7.91 3.70
CA CYS A 160 -14.75 -9.36 3.78
C CYS A 160 -15.82 -9.84 4.76
N ALA A 161 -15.87 -9.23 5.95
CA ALA A 161 -16.90 -9.50 6.94
C ALA A 161 -18.31 -9.20 6.39
N GLU A 162 -18.47 -8.14 5.61
CA GLU A 162 -19.72 -7.80 4.93
C GLU A 162 -20.16 -8.89 3.93
N LYS A 163 -19.24 -9.39 3.10
CA LYS A 163 -19.51 -10.52 2.20
C LYS A 163 -19.88 -11.80 2.95
N ALA A 164 -19.32 -11.99 4.14
CA ALA A 164 -19.66 -13.08 5.05
C ALA A 164 -20.98 -12.87 5.82
N GLY A 165 -21.70 -11.75 5.60
CA GLY A 165 -22.92 -11.41 6.33
C GLY A 165 -22.70 -10.89 7.76
N ARG A 166 -21.46 -10.66 8.18
CA ARG A 166 -21.08 -10.20 9.53
C ARG A 166 -21.09 -8.68 9.62
N MET A 167 -22.28 -8.08 9.49
CA MET A 167 -22.45 -6.62 9.38
C MET A 167 -21.88 -5.82 10.56
N THR A 168 -22.00 -6.32 11.80
CA THR A 168 -21.44 -5.65 12.99
C THR A 168 -19.91 -5.59 12.96
N GLN A 169 -19.26 -6.67 12.50
CA GLN A 169 -17.81 -6.71 12.33
C GLN A 169 -17.38 -5.77 11.19
N ALA A 170 -18.10 -5.81 10.07
CA ALA A 170 -17.85 -4.92 8.93
C ALA A 170 -17.85 -3.44 9.34
N GLU A 171 -18.89 -3.00 10.05
CA GLU A 171 -18.98 -1.63 10.55
C GLU A 171 -17.83 -1.29 11.50
N THR A 172 -17.46 -2.21 12.40
CA THR A 172 -16.35 -2.02 13.34
C THR A 172 -15.03 -1.78 12.62
N ASP A 173 -14.74 -2.60 11.60
CA ASP A 173 -13.51 -2.51 10.81
C ASP A 173 -13.48 -1.28 9.91
N TYR A 174 -14.60 -0.91 9.27
CA TYR A 174 -14.69 0.34 8.51
C TYR A 174 -14.50 1.58 9.39
N ARG A 175 -15.09 1.60 10.59
CA ARG A 175 -14.84 2.67 11.57
C ARG A 175 -13.38 2.70 12.01
N ALA A 176 -12.75 1.54 12.19
CA ALA A 176 -11.33 1.45 12.51
C ALA A 176 -10.45 2.00 11.37
N ALA A 177 -10.78 1.69 10.12
CA ALA A 177 -10.10 2.25 8.95
C ALA A 177 -10.18 3.79 8.94
N LEU A 178 -11.36 4.35 9.23
CA LEU A 178 -11.55 5.81 9.31
C LEU A 178 -10.89 6.47 10.52
N ARG A 179 -10.66 5.75 11.62
CA ARG A 179 -9.82 6.25 12.73
C ARG A 179 -8.35 6.37 12.31
N LYS A 180 -7.86 5.44 11.48
CA LYS A 180 -6.48 5.48 10.95
C LYS A 180 -6.32 6.48 9.80
N ASN A 181 -7.32 6.59 8.94
CA ASN A 181 -7.36 7.58 7.85
C ASN A 181 -8.77 8.16 7.71
N PRO A 182 -9.05 9.35 8.30
CA PRO A 182 -10.37 9.98 8.28
C PRO A 182 -10.85 10.40 6.88
N ARG A 183 -9.96 10.43 5.89
CA ARG A 183 -10.23 10.83 4.50
C ARG A 183 -10.27 9.63 3.55
N PHE A 184 -10.32 8.39 4.06
CA PHE A 184 -10.34 7.21 3.21
C PHE A 184 -11.71 6.99 2.56
N ALA A 185 -11.83 7.45 1.32
CA ALA A 185 -13.08 7.50 0.57
C ALA A 185 -13.86 6.16 0.50
N PRO A 186 -13.23 4.99 0.27
CA PRO A 186 -13.96 3.73 0.24
C PRO A 186 -14.69 3.43 1.54
N ALA A 187 -14.03 3.63 2.70
CA ALA A 187 -14.66 3.41 4.00
C ALA A 187 -15.73 4.46 4.31
N LEU A 188 -15.57 5.73 3.88
CA LEU A 188 -16.61 6.74 4.00
C LEU A 188 -17.89 6.34 3.25
N LEU A 189 -17.75 5.87 2.00
CA LEU A 189 -18.89 5.45 1.20
C LEU A 189 -19.57 4.20 1.79
N ARG A 190 -18.81 3.19 2.24
CA ARG A 190 -19.40 2.03 2.93
C ARG A 190 -20.13 2.42 4.22
N MET A 191 -19.57 3.32 5.01
CA MET A 191 -20.24 3.82 6.22
C MET A 191 -21.51 4.62 5.91
N ALA A 192 -21.56 5.34 4.78
CA ALA A 192 -22.78 5.99 4.34
C ALA A 192 -23.88 4.97 4.01
N HIS A 193 -23.56 3.91 3.27
CA HIS A 193 -24.50 2.81 2.98
C HIS A 193 -24.98 2.13 4.25
N ILE A 194 -24.07 1.71 5.14
CA ILE A 194 -24.44 1.09 6.43
C ILE A 194 -25.33 2.00 7.27
N SER A 195 -25.03 3.31 7.30
CA SER A 195 -25.85 4.27 8.05
C SER A 195 -27.24 4.41 7.46
N PHE A 196 -27.35 4.41 6.12
CA PHE A 196 -28.62 4.45 5.42
C PHE A 196 -29.46 3.20 5.70
N ASP A 197 -28.85 2.02 5.61
CA ASP A 197 -29.52 0.73 5.84
C ASP A 197 -29.95 0.55 7.31
N GLN A 198 -29.36 1.31 8.24
CA GLN A 198 -29.73 1.37 9.65
C GLN A 198 -30.71 2.52 9.98
N ASP A 199 -31.31 3.16 8.98
CA ASP A 199 -32.21 4.33 9.09
C ASP A 199 -31.56 5.57 9.77
N LYS A 200 -30.22 5.62 9.85
CA LYS A 200 -29.44 6.73 10.42
C LYS A 200 -29.13 7.76 9.32
N PHE A 201 -30.16 8.35 8.73
CA PHE A 201 -30.03 9.19 7.53
C PHE A 201 -29.14 10.43 7.73
N LEU A 202 -29.16 11.08 8.91
CA LEU A 202 -28.24 12.18 9.22
C LEU A 202 -26.77 11.73 9.22
N SER A 203 -26.48 10.51 9.69
CA SER A 203 -25.13 9.94 9.64
C SER A 203 -24.74 9.59 8.20
N ALA A 204 -25.67 9.04 7.41
CA ALA A 204 -25.46 8.77 5.99
C ALA A 204 -25.09 10.05 5.22
N ARG A 205 -25.83 11.15 5.44
CA ARG A 205 -25.53 12.48 4.88
C ARG A 205 -24.12 12.93 5.28
N ALA A 206 -23.78 12.89 6.57
CA ALA A 206 -22.47 13.32 7.04
C ALA A 206 -21.30 12.52 6.42
N TYR A 207 -21.47 11.21 6.23
CA TYR A 207 -20.47 10.39 5.53
C TYR A 207 -20.38 10.72 4.03
N LEU A 208 -21.51 10.97 3.36
CA LEU A 208 -21.55 11.38 1.96
C LEU A 208 -20.89 12.75 1.71
N GLU A 209 -21.09 13.71 2.61
CA GLU A 209 -20.43 15.02 2.55
C GLU A 209 -18.91 14.88 2.69
N ARG A 210 -18.46 14.09 3.67
CA ARG A 210 -17.03 13.79 3.84
C ARG A 210 -16.45 13.06 2.63
N TYR A 211 -17.20 12.14 2.03
CA TYR A 211 -16.80 11.43 0.80
C TYR A 211 -16.65 12.41 -0.37
N ALA A 212 -17.62 13.30 -0.58
CA ALA A 212 -17.62 14.29 -1.65
C ALA A 212 -16.45 15.29 -1.54
N ALA A 213 -15.94 15.53 -0.33
CA ALA A 213 -14.77 16.38 -0.09
C ALA A 213 -13.43 15.72 -0.47
N VAL A 214 -13.39 14.41 -0.73
CA VAL A 214 -12.13 13.67 -0.96
C VAL A 214 -12.14 12.80 -2.21
N ALA A 215 -13.30 12.55 -2.81
CA ALA A 215 -13.45 11.72 -4.00
C ALA A 215 -14.56 12.25 -4.92
N PRO A 216 -14.43 12.06 -6.24
CA PRO A 216 -15.49 12.37 -7.17
C PRO A 216 -16.68 11.45 -6.92
N HIS A 217 -17.89 12.02 -7.00
CA HIS A 217 -19.12 11.25 -6.97
C HIS A 217 -19.17 10.14 -8.03
N THR A 218 -19.64 8.98 -7.62
CA THR A 218 -20.12 7.89 -8.47
C THR A 218 -21.64 7.92 -8.61
N ALA A 219 -22.20 7.21 -9.60
CA ALA A 219 -23.65 7.03 -9.73
C ALA A 219 -24.27 6.48 -8.43
N ASP A 220 -23.60 5.51 -7.81
CA ASP A 220 -23.98 4.94 -6.51
C ASP A 220 -24.03 5.99 -5.39
N SER A 221 -22.96 6.79 -5.21
CA SER A 221 -22.93 7.81 -4.15
C SER A 221 -23.99 8.89 -4.33
N LEU A 222 -24.30 9.28 -5.58
CA LEU A 222 -25.33 10.27 -5.87
C LEU A 222 -26.73 9.69 -5.62
N TRP A 223 -26.94 8.43 -6.00
CA TRP A 223 -28.20 7.74 -5.74
C TRP A 223 -28.46 7.52 -4.26
N LEU A 224 -27.42 7.15 -3.50
CA LEU A 224 -27.49 7.11 -2.05
C LEU A 224 -27.84 8.49 -1.48
N GLY A 225 -27.25 9.57 -2.02
CA GLY A 225 -27.62 10.94 -1.70
C GLY A 225 -29.10 11.24 -1.93
N VAL A 226 -29.62 10.98 -3.15
CA VAL A 226 -31.05 11.16 -3.45
C VAL A 226 -31.94 10.44 -2.43
N ARG A 227 -31.66 9.16 -2.15
CA ARG A 227 -32.46 8.37 -1.22
C ARG A 227 -32.35 8.90 0.22
N THR A 228 -31.16 9.29 0.65
CA THR A 228 -30.91 9.84 1.98
C THR A 228 -31.66 11.14 2.19
N GLU A 229 -31.55 12.07 1.24
CA GLU A 229 -32.19 13.38 1.34
C GLU A 229 -33.71 13.31 1.24
N LYS A 230 -34.24 12.36 0.46
CA LYS A 230 -35.67 12.06 0.44
C LYS A 230 -36.19 11.64 1.82
N GLN A 231 -35.45 10.78 2.54
CA GLN A 231 -35.85 10.35 3.89
C GLN A 231 -35.74 11.47 4.93
N LEU A 232 -34.81 12.42 4.73
CA LEU A 232 -34.65 13.60 5.57
C LEU A 232 -35.64 14.73 5.25
N GLY A 233 -36.39 14.64 4.14
CA GLY A 233 -37.31 15.69 3.68
C GLY A 233 -36.62 16.90 3.04
N ASP A 234 -35.32 16.81 2.74
CA ASP A 234 -34.52 17.89 2.16
C ASP A 234 -34.61 17.84 0.63
N MET A 235 -35.71 18.38 0.10
CA MET A 235 -36.05 18.29 -1.33
C MET A 235 -35.05 19.03 -2.23
N ASP A 236 -34.43 20.10 -1.71
CA ASP A 236 -33.44 20.89 -2.45
C ASP A 236 -32.14 20.09 -2.64
N GLN A 237 -31.62 19.49 -1.55
CA GLN A 237 -30.43 18.64 -1.65
C GLN A 237 -30.70 17.36 -2.44
N MET A 238 -31.88 16.76 -2.28
CA MET A 238 -32.31 15.64 -3.11
C MET A 238 -32.27 15.99 -4.60
N ALA A 239 -32.83 17.14 -4.99
CA ALA A 239 -32.82 17.62 -6.37
C ALA A 239 -31.40 17.87 -6.88
N ASN A 240 -30.52 18.45 -6.05
CA ASN A 240 -29.11 18.67 -6.38
C ASN A 240 -28.38 17.35 -6.70
N TYR A 241 -28.57 16.32 -5.89
CA TYR A 241 -28.02 14.98 -6.17
C TYR A 241 -28.60 14.38 -7.45
N ALA A 242 -29.91 14.49 -7.67
CA ALA A 242 -30.59 13.95 -8.85
C ALA A 242 -30.13 14.62 -10.16
N ILE A 243 -29.94 15.94 -10.15
CA ILE A 243 -29.39 16.69 -11.30
C ILE A 243 -27.98 16.20 -11.62
N LYS A 244 -27.10 16.10 -10.61
CA LYS A 244 -25.73 15.59 -10.79
C LYS A 244 -25.74 14.17 -11.34
N LEU A 245 -26.65 13.31 -10.87
CA LEU A 245 -26.75 11.92 -11.30
C LEU A 245 -27.11 11.83 -12.79
N ARG A 246 -28.15 12.55 -13.21
CA ARG A 246 -28.58 12.60 -14.63
C ARG A 246 -27.50 13.22 -15.53
N ALA A 247 -26.85 14.28 -15.07
CA ALA A 247 -25.86 14.99 -15.87
C ALA A 247 -24.56 14.20 -16.07
N ARG A 248 -24.09 13.48 -15.04
CA ARG A 248 -22.79 12.80 -15.07
C ARG A 248 -22.88 11.31 -15.41
N PHE A 249 -24.03 10.68 -15.16
CA PHE A 249 -24.23 9.25 -15.36
C PHE A 249 -25.59 8.95 -16.01
N PRO A 250 -25.91 9.55 -17.17
CA PRO A 250 -27.24 9.44 -17.80
C PRO A 250 -27.65 7.99 -18.10
N ASP A 251 -26.70 7.14 -18.45
CA ASP A 251 -26.96 5.73 -18.83
C ASP A 251 -26.98 4.76 -17.65
N SER A 252 -26.71 5.25 -16.43
CA SER A 252 -26.69 4.42 -15.22
C SER A 252 -28.09 3.92 -14.86
N GLU A 253 -28.17 2.73 -14.27
CA GLU A 253 -29.42 2.16 -13.76
C GLU A 253 -30.11 3.12 -12.77
N GLN A 254 -29.31 3.77 -11.92
CA GLN A 254 -29.75 4.75 -10.94
C GLN A 254 -30.41 5.97 -11.60
N ALA A 255 -29.86 6.46 -12.72
CA ALA A 255 -30.47 7.57 -13.46
C ALA A 255 -31.83 7.17 -14.08
N ARG A 256 -32.02 5.90 -14.47
CA ARG A 256 -33.31 5.40 -15.00
C ARG A 256 -34.40 5.39 -13.93
N PHE A 257 -34.08 5.03 -12.68
CA PHE A 257 -35.04 5.10 -11.57
C PHE A 257 -35.55 6.52 -11.29
N LEU A 258 -34.75 7.56 -11.57
CA LEU A 258 -35.21 8.95 -11.50
C LEU A 258 -36.18 9.34 -12.62
N GLY A 259 -36.16 8.62 -13.75
CA GLY A 259 -37.03 8.88 -14.90
C GLY A 259 -38.39 8.20 -14.79
N SER A 260 -38.44 7.00 -14.23
CA SER A 260 -39.68 6.22 -14.06
C SER A 260 -40.61 6.79 -12.98
N ALA A 261 -40.09 7.49 -11.97
CA ALA A 261 -40.90 8.10 -10.90
C ALA A 261 -41.69 9.37 -11.31
N ARG A 262 -41.66 9.76 -12.58
CA ARG A 262 -42.41 10.91 -13.13
C ARG A 262 -43.66 10.51 -13.94
N GLN A 263 -43.97 9.22 -14.02
CA GLN A 263 -45.21 8.68 -14.60
C GLN A 263 -46.12 8.19 -13.48
#